data_AF-A0A955I7Y2-F1
#
_entry.id   AF-A0A955I7Y2-F1
#
_cell.length_a   1.000
_cell.length_b   1.000
_cell.length_c   1.000
_cell.angle_alpha   90.00
_cell.angle_beta   90.00
_cell.angle_gamma   90.00
#
_symmetry.space_group_name_H-M   'P 1'
#
loop_
_entity.id
_entity.type
_entity.pdbx_description
1 polymer ?
#
loop_
_entity_poly.entity_id
_entity_poly.type
_entity_poly.pdbx_seq_one_letter_code
_entity_poly.pdbx_strand_id
1 'polypeptide(L)'
;GQVFNSQNLLSNLSILQSDIETSARRNDLAAQLLARSLDNILDGYRQKLLPTLQVLANGANHKDLVLPSSQLAYNRVADQAGIQGSALQAADLPVNILLVADQKVISPTKYPAISYATKVRINQDTTVNYSVTVKFPSISNLDSVVLCTSLIVPDITVTGIDQQRVFTRRLNNDICKVADVLTETELTYSWTTLQFESLDNSEYNLVIGQGKQLGVEVVSDFEMVLDSGLSFQSIQPDIPRIEGRAVFTESLDKDSLIDINIIR
;
A
#
# COMPACT_ATOMS: atom_id res chain seq x y z
N GLY A 1 37.48 -12.92 -21.53
CA GLY A 1 36.15 -13.15 -22.09
C GLY A 1 36.30 -13.87 -23.40
N GLN A 2 35.74 -15.08 -23.51
CA GLN A 2 35.53 -15.74 -24.80
C GLN A 2 34.03 -15.81 -25.01
N VAL A 3 33.57 -15.27 -26.13
CA VAL A 3 32.20 -15.39 -26.61
C VAL A 3 32.01 -16.84 -27.06
N PHE A 4 31.18 -17.60 -26.35
CA PHE A 4 30.85 -18.96 -26.73
C PHE A 4 29.81 -18.93 -27.87
N ASN A 5 30.29 -19.23 -29.08
CA ASN A 5 29.44 -19.49 -30.24
C ASN A 5 28.79 -20.88 -30.08
N SER A 6 27.56 -21.10 -30.53
CA SER A 6 26.79 -22.34 -30.32
C SER A 6 27.49 -23.63 -30.78
N GLN A 7 28.47 -23.53 -31.67
CA GLN A 7 29.35 -24.63 -32.09
C GLN A 7 30.26 -25.15 -30.96
N ASN A 8 30.60 -24.32 -29.97
CA ASN A 8 31.39 -24.74 -28.80
C ASN A 8 30.58 -25.53 -27.76
N LEU A 9 29.25 -25.48 -27.80
CA LEU A 9 28.40 -26.27 -26.89
C LEU A 9 28.37 -27.75 -27.32
N LEU A 10 28.30 -27.98 -28.63
CA LEU A 10 28.34 -29.32 -29.23
C LEU A 10 29.74 -29.96 -29.14
N SER A 11 30.81 -29.17 -29.30
CA SER A 11 32.17 -29.69 -29.10
C SER A 11 32.46 -30.02 -27.63
N ASN A 12 31.96 -29.24 -26.67
CA ASN A 12 32.07 -29.56 -25.23
C ASN A 12 31.21 -30.77 -24.81
N LEU A 13 30.09 -31.02 -25.48
CA LEU A 13 29.32 -32.27 -25.34
C LEU A 13 30.07 -33.49 -25.88
N SER A 14 30.91 -33.33 -26.92
CA SER A 14 31.76 -34.43 -27.40
C SER A 14 32.90 -34.77 -26.43
N ILE A 15 33.43 -33.79 -25.69
CA ILE A 15 34.41 -33.99 -24.61
C ILE A 15 33.78 -34.76 -23.44
N LEU A 16 32.48 -34.56 -23.18
CA LEU A 16 31.75 -35.36 -22.20
C LEU A 16 31.63 -36.83 -22.63
N GLN A 17 31.74 -37.19 -23.92
CA GLN A 17 31.62 -38.57 -24.38
C GLN A 17 32.94 -39.37 -24.35
N SER A 18 34.10 -38.71 -24.41
CA SER A 18 35.41 -39.36 -24.39
C SER A 18 35.97 -39.48 -22.96
N ASP A 19 35.87 -40.68 -22.41
CA ASP A 19 36.85 -41.30 -21.52
C ASP A 19 37.22 -40.59 -20.19
N ILE A 20 36.25 -40.45 -19.26
CA ILE A 20 36.53 -40.24 -17.83
C ILE A 20 35.56 -41.05 -16.97
N GLU A 21 36.12 -41.92 -16.14
CA GLU A 21 35.46 -42.78 -15.17
C GLU A 21 34.68 -41.99 -14.09
N THR A 22 33.53 -42.56 -13.71
CA THR A 22 32.51 -42.12 -12.73
C THR A 22 31.47 -41.11 -13.21
N SER A 23 30.22 -41.59 -13.35
CA SER A 23 29.03 -40.82 -13.74
C SER A 23 28.79 -39.56 -12.88
N ALA A 24 29.30 -39.55 -11.65
CA ALA A 24 29.24 -38.42 -10.73
C ALA A 24 29.87 -37.15 -11.32
N ARG A 25 31.02 -37.25 -12.00
CA ARG A 25 31.73 -36.08 -12.55
C ARG A 25 31.07 -35.55 -13.82
N ARG A 26 30.44 -36.42 -14.62
CA ARG A 26 29.57 -36.01 -15.75
C ARG A 26 28.33 -35.26 -15.28
N ASN A 27 27.68 -35.77 -14.23
CA ASN A 27 26.48 -35.15 -13.68
C ASN A 27 26.78 -33.79 -13.05
N ASP A 28 27.93 -33.63 -12.40
CA ASP A 28 28.39 -32.36 -11.85
C ASP A 28 28.66 -31.32 -12.96
N LEU A 29 29.37 -31.70 -14.03
CA LEU A 29 29.58 -30.82 -15.18
C LEU A 29 28.28 -30.45 -15.91
N ALA A 30 27.35 -31.39 -16.06
CA ALA A 30 26.04 -31.13 -16.66
C ALA A 30 25.19 -30.20 -15.78
N ALA A 31 25.22 -30.38 -14.46
CA ALA A 31 24.54 -29.52 -13.50
C ALA A 31 25.13 -28.10 -13.50
N GLN A 32 26.45 -27.96 -13.57
CA GLN A 32 27.12 -26.66 -13.67
C GLN A 32 26.81 -25.95 -14.99
N LEU A 33 26.74 -26.67 -16.11
CA LEU A 33 26.35 -26.11 -17.41
C LEU A 33 24.87 -25.70 -17.45
N LEU A 34 23.98 -26.48 -16.82
CA LEU A 34 22.57 -26.16 -16.68
C LEU A 34 22.38 -24.93 -15.77
N ALA A 35 23.04 -24.92 -14.61
CA ALA A 35 22.99 -23.80 -13.66
C ALA A 35 23.47 -22.50 -14.30
N ARG A 36 24.56 -22.55 -15.09
CA ARG A 36 25.10 -21.38 -15.79
C ARG A 36 24.23 -20.93 -16.97
N SER A 37 23.53 -21.85 -17.63
CA SER A 37 22.54 -21.52 -18.66
C SER A 37 21.30 -20.89 -18.05
N LEU A 38 20.83 -21.40 -16.91
CA LEU A 38 19.75 -20.80 -16.13
C LEU A 38 20.14 -19.41 -15.62
N ASP A 39 21.35 -19.23 -15.09
CA ASP A 39 21.87 -17.92 -14.66
C ASP A 39 21.91 -16.92 -15.82
N ASN A 40 22.34 -17.32 -17.02
CA ASN A 40 22.34 -16.44 -18.20
C ASN A 40 20.92 -16.08 -18.67
N ILE A 41 19.96 -17.01 -18.58
CA ILE A 41 18.54 -16.74 -18.86
C ILE A 41 17.97 -15.76 -17.82
N LEU A 42 18.33 -15.94 -16.55
CA LEU A 42 17.88 -15.10 -15.44
C LEU A 42 18.56 -13.73 -15.43
N ASP A 43 19.82 -13.60 -15.84
CA ASP A 43 20.52 -12.31 -15.97
C ASP A 43 19.96 -11.48 -17.14
N GLY A 44 19.60 -12.14 -18.25
CA GLY A 44 18.85 -11.51 -19.34
C GLY A 44 17.48 -11.00 -18.89
N TYR A 45 16.83 -11.72 -17.97
CA TYR A 45 15.62 -11.25 -17.30
C TYR A 45 15.91 -10.13 -16.31
N ARG A 46 16.95 -10.18 -15.48
CA ARG A 46 17.29 -9.12 -14.50
C ARG A 46 17.50 -7.76 -15.17
N GLN A 47 18.22 -7.72 -16.29
CA GLN A 47 18.47 -6.47 -17.01
C GLN A 47 17.21 -5.92 -17.71
N LYS A 48 16.32 -6.80 -18.17
CA LYS A 48 15.06 -6.42 -18.84
C LYS A 48 13.88 -6.27 -17.89
N LEU A 49 13.97 -6.82 -16.68
CA LEU A 49 12.92 -6.83 -15.69
C LEU A 49 12.61 -5.39 -15.29
N LEU A 50 13.61 -4.59 -14.89
CA LEU A 50 13.39 -3.20 -14.51
C LEU A 50 12.71 -2.37 -15.63
N PRO A 51 13.22 -2.36 -16.89
CA PRO A 51 12.52 -1.72 -18.00
C PRO A 51 11.12 -2.27 -18.27
N THR A 52 10.92 -3.59 -18.18
CA THR A 52 9.62 -4.23 -18.43
C THR A 52 8.63 -3.90 -17.32
N LEU A 53 9.06 -3.87 -16.06
CA LEU A 53 8.26 -3.45 -14.92
C LEU A 53 7.91 -1.98 -15.01
N GLN A 54 8.82 -1.13 -15.49
CA GLN A 54 8.55 0.28 -15.71
C GLN A 54 7.56 0.49 -16.87
N VAL A 55 7.67 -0.26 -17.95
CA VAL A 55 6.68 -0.27 -19.05
C VAL A 55 5.33 -0.82 -18.59
N LEU A 56 5.31 -1.86 -17.75
CA LEU A 56 4.08 -2.41 -17.19
C LEU A 56 3.43 -1.44 -16.19
N ALA A 57 4.21 -0.78 -15.33
CA ALA A 57 3.73 0.25 -14.41
C ALA A 57 3.20 1.48 -15.16
N ASN A 58 3.88 1.92 -16.22
CA ASN A 58 3.45 3.06 -17.04
C ASN A 58 2.29 2.71 -18.00
N GLY A 59 2.18 1.44 -18.41
CA GLY A 59 1.12 0.96 -19.32
C GLY A 59 -0.15 0.56 -18.57
N ALA A 60 -0.04 0.17 -17.31
CA ALA A 60 -1.15 -0.08 -16.42
C ALA A 60 -1.61 1.24 -15.78
N ASN A 61 -2.16 2.15 -16.58
CA ASN A 61 -2.71 3.44 -16.11
C ASN A 61 -3.77 3.33 -14.97
N HIS A 62 -4.14 2.14 -14.50
CA HIS A 62 -5.21 1.90 -13.53
C HIS A 62 -5.01 0.62 -12.69
N LYS A 63 -3.81 -0.01 -12.68
CA LYS A 63 -3.60 -1.28 -11.95
C LYS A 63 -2.21 -1.35 -11.32
N ASP A 64 -2.15 -1.12 -10.01
CA ASP A 64 -0.95 -1.31 -9.21
C ASP A 64 -0.38 -2.73 -9.33
N LEU A 65 0.89 -2.83 -9.71
CA LEU A 65 1.63 -4.09 -9.73
C LEU A 65 2.26 -4.34 -8.36
N VAL A 66 1.76 -5.34 -7.65
CA VAL A 66 2.40 -5.86 -6.44
C VAL A 66 3.46 -6.87 -6.83
N LEU A 67 4.72 -6.49 -6.70
CA LEU A 67 5.85 -7.38 -6.92
C LEU A 67 6.63 -7.51 -5.61
N PRO A 68 6.51 -8.63 -4.89
CA PRO A 68 7.35 -8.86 -3.72
C PRO A 68 8.80 -9.01 -4.20
N SER A 69 9.63 -7.99 -3.95
CA SER A 69 11.06 -8.01 -4.26
C SER A 69 11.85 -7.41 -3.11
N SER A 70 12.82 -8.16 -2.59
CA SER A 70 13.79 -7.68 -1.60
C SER A 70 14.91 -6.83 -2.21
N GLN A 71 14.84 -6.48 -3.49
CA GLN A 71 15.91 -5.79 -4.20
C GLN A 71 15.77 -4.27 -4.13
N LEU A 72 16.81 -3.60 -3.60
CA LEU A 72 16.99 -2.15 -3.50
C LEU A 72 16.63 -1.36 -4.79
N ALA A 73 16.81 -1.97 -5.96
CA ALA A 73 16.53 -1.31 -7.24
C ALA A 73 15.04 -1.15 -7.54
N TYR A 74 14.18 -2.07 -7.08
CA TYR A 74 12.73 -1.95 -7.25
C TYR A 74 12.15 -0.89 -6.32
N ASN A 75 12.56 -0.90 -5.04
CA ASN A 75 12.13 0.13 -4.08
C ASN A 75 12.46 1.52 -4.60
N ARG A 76 13.67 1.73 -5.12
CA ARG A 76 14.06 3.01 -5.73
C ARG A 76 13.19 3.42 -6.92
N VAL A 77 12.78 2.47 -7.77
CA VAL A 77 11.90 2.76 -8.92
C VAL A 77 10.47 3.05 -8.45
N ALA A 78 9.98 2.31 -7.47
CA ALA A 78 8.68 2.57 -6.84
C ALA A 78 8.67 3.94 -6.13
N ASP A 79 9.74 4.31 -5.43
CA ASP A 79 9.91 5.63 -4.80
C ASP A 79 9.91 6.74 -5.86
N GLN A 80 10.69 6.58 -6.94
CA GLN A 80 10.79 7.55 -8.03
C GLN A 80 9.49 7.71 -8.84
N ALA A 81 8.66 6.67 -8.88
CA ALA A 81 7.35 6.69 -9.52
C ALA A 81 6.22 7.14 -8.57
N GLY A 82 6.54 7.49 -7.31
CA GLY A 82 5.53 7.88 -6.31
C GLY A 82 4.62 6.74 -5.85
N ILE A 83 5.08 5.50 -6.00
CA ILE A 83 4.36 4.26 -5.69
C ILE A 83 4.59 3.84 -4.22
N GLN A 84 5.69 4.25 -3.57
CA GLN A 84 5.86 4.02 -2.13
C GLN A 84 5.32 5.21 -1.32
N GLY A 85 4.60 4.88 -0.22
CA GLY A 85 3.79 5.76 0.63
C GLY A 85 4.54 6.84 1.43
N SER A 86 5.37 7.62 0.74
CA SER A 86 6.08 8.77 1.28
C SER A 86 5.18 9.99 1.50
N ALA A 87 4.02 10.05 0.82
CA ALA A 87 3.10 11.18 0.93
C ALA A 87 2.45 11.29 2.32
N LEU A 88 2.05 10.15 2.92
CA LEU A 88 1.39 10.15 4.24
C LEU A 88 2.29 10.63 5.39
N GLN A 89 3.61 10.61 5.23
CA GLN A 89 4.51 11.12 6.27
C GLN A 89 4.41 12.64 6.45
N ALA A 90 3.95 13.35 5.42
CA ALA A 90 3.73 14.79 5.46
C ALA A 90 2.33 15.19 5.92
N ALA A 91 1.42 14.21 6.11
CA ALA A 91 0.08 14.49 6.58
C ALA A 91 0.07 14.70 8.10
N ASP A 92 -0.62 15.75 8.55
CA ASP A 92 -0.88 15.97 9.97
C ASP A 92 -1.80 14.88 10.52
N LEU A 93 -2.74 14.39 9.70
CA LEU A 93 -3.69 13.35 10.08
C LEU A 93 -3.65 12.19 9.06
N PRO A 94 -2.66 11.29 9.16
CA PRO A 94 -2.57 10.14 8.26
C PRO A 94 -3.47 9.00 8.74
N VAL A 95 -4.22 8.45 7.81
CA VAL A 95 -5.01 7.23 7.98
C VAL A 95 -4.62 6.24 6.90
N ASN A 96 -4.12 5.08 7.29
CA ASN A 96 -3.78 4.01 6.35
C ASN A 96 -4.60 2.75 6.64
N ILE A 97 -5.31 2.25 5.64
CA ILE A 97 -6.03 0.99 5.71
C ILE A 97 -5.26 -0.07 4.91
N LEU A 98 -4.95 -1.18 5.57
CA LEU A 98 -4.25 -2.31 4.99
C LEU A 98 -5.11 -3.58 5.08
N LEU A 99 -5.30 -4.24 3.95
CA LEU A 99 -5.77 -5.60 3.82
C LEU A 99 -4.58 -6.57 3.92
N VAL A 100 -4.66 -7.50 4.86
CA VAL A 100 -3.71 -8.61 5.01
C VAL A 100 -4.38 -9.86 4.46
N ALA A 101 -3.82 -10.41 3.38
CA ALA A 101 -4.27 -11.64 2.75
C ALA A 101 -3.26 -12.78 2.99
N ASP A 102 -3.74 -14.03 3.00
CA ASP A 102 -2.91 -15.21 3.22
C ASP A 102 -1.70 -15.20 2.26
N GLN A 103 -0.51 -15.20 2.84
CA GLN A 103 0.75 -15.15 2.11
C GLN A 103 0.97 -16.40 1.25
N LYS A 104 0.32 -17.52 1.56
CA LYS A 104 0.44 -18.78 0.83
C LYS A 104 -0.39 -18.80 -0.45
N VAL A 105 -1.37 -17.90 -0.59
CA VAL A 105 -2.22 -17.83 -1.77
C VAL A 105 -1.58 -16.89 -2.82
N ILE A 106 -1.19 -17.47 -3.96
CA ILE A 106 -0.73 -16.73 -5.14
C ILE A 106 -1.94 -16.52 -6.05
N SER A 107 -2.45 -15.29 -6.12
CA SER A 107 -3.58 -14.93 -6.99
C SER A 107 -3.30 -13.62 -7.73
N PRO A 108 -3.68 -13.49 -9.02
CA PRO A 108 -3.66 -12.21 -9.74
C PRO A 108 -4.58 -11.15 -9.11
N THR A 109 -5.59 -11.59 -8.34
CA THR A 109 -6.52 -10.76 -7.57
C THR A 109 -6.32 -11.00 -6.08
N LYS A 110 -5.06 -11.01 -5.63
CA LYS A 110 -4.70 -11.30 -4.23
C LYS A 110 -5.42 -10.37 -3.25
N TYR A 111 -5.59 -9.10 -3.65
CA TYR A 111 -6.37 -8.14 -2.92
C TYR A 111 -7.66 -7.82 -3.68
N PRO A 112 -8.81 -7.78 -2.99
CA PRO A 112 -10.07 -7.39 -3.60
C PRO A 112 -10.13 -5.87 -3.78
N ALA A 113 -11.02 -5.42 -4.65
CA ALA A 113 -11.47 -4.03 -4.63
C ALA A 113 -12.24 -3.75 -3.32
N ILE A 114 -12.04 -2.57 -2.75
CA ILE A 114 -12.68 -2.13 -1.50
C ILE A 114 -13.20 -0.70 -1.63
N SER A 115 -14.12 -0.35 -0.74
CA SER A 115 -14.61 1.01 -0.61
C SER A 115 -14.37 1.55 0.79
N TYR A 116 -13.89 2.78 0.88
CA TYR A 116 -13.79 3.56 2.11
C TYR A 116 -14.92 4.58 2.17
N ALA A 117 -15.51 4.74 3.34
CA ALA A 117 -16.29 5.92 3.68
C ALA A 117 -15.62 6.59 4.88
N THR A 118 -14.91 7.70 4.63
CA THR A 118 -14.20 8.46 5.65
C THR A 118 -15.00 9.70 6.00
N LYS A 119 -15.28 9.87 7.29
CA LYS A 119 -15.92 11.05 7.86
C LYS A 119 -14.98 11.70 8.85
N VAL A 120 -14.74 12.99 8.65
CA VAL A 120 -13.89 13.82 9.49
C VAL A 120 -14.72 14.98 10.01
N ARG A 121 -14.84 15.10 11.33
CA ARG A 121 -15.43 16.29 11.96
C ARG A 121 -14.37 17.03 12.75
N ILE A 122 -14.15 18.30 12.42
CA ILE A 122 -13.23 19.19 13.13
C ILE A 122 -14.06 20.04 14.09
N ASN A 123 -13.82 19.84 15.38
CA ASN A 123 -14.59 20.50 16.43
C ASN A 123 -14.02 21.90 16.73
N GLN A 124 -14.81 22.75 17.42
CA GLN A 124 -14.37 24.11 17.79
C GLN A 124 -13.12 24.14 18.67
N ASP A 125 -12.87 23.09 19.44
CA ASP A 125 -11.70 22.94 20.30
C ASP A 125 -10.49 22.34 19.57
N THR A 126 -10.53 22.30 18.24
CA THR A 126 -9.52 21.71 17.36
C THR A 126 -9.21 20.24 17.64
N THR A 127 -10.12 19.50 18.27
CA THR A 127 -10.10 18.03 18.21
C THR A 127 -10.74 17.54 16.92
N VAL A 128 -10.32 16.37 16.43
CA VAL A 128 -10.86 15.78 15.20
C VAL A 128 -11.47 14.42 15.47
N ASN A 129 -12.75 14.28 15.17
CA ASN A 129 -13.47 13.02 15.19
C ASN A 129 -13.36 12.33 13.83
N TYR A 130 -12.77 11.15 13.81
CA TYR A 130 -12.64 10.31 12.63
C TYR A 130 -13.59 9.12 12.70
N SER A 131 -14.19 8.79 11.56
CA SER A 131 -14.85 7.52 11.34
C SER A 131 -14.54 7.02 9.94
N VAL A 132 -14.03 5.79 9.82
CA VAL A 132 -13.67 5.15 8.56
C VAL A 132 -14.38 3.82 8.48
N THR A 133 -15.34 3.73 7.58
CA THR A 133 -16.00 2.46 7.24
C THR A 133 -15.31 1.85 6.04
N VAL A 134 -14.86 0.60 6.16
CA VAL A 134 -14.22 -0.17 5.10
C VAL A 134 -15.16 -1.29 4.70
N LYS A 135 -15.58 -1.31 3.43
CA LYS A 135 -16.33 -2.44 2.86
C LYS A 135 -15.45 -3.23 1.91
N PHE A 136 -15.53 -4.54 2.02
CA PHE A 136 -14.72 -5.48 1.26
C PHE A 136 -15.54 -6.75 0.99
N PRO A 137 -15.32 -7.45 -0.13
CA PRO A 137 -16.04 -8.68 -0.42
C PRO A 137 -15.63 -9.79 0.55
N SER A 138 -16.57 -10.70 0.84
CA SER A 138 -16.25 -11.93 1.57
C SER A 138 -15.41 -12.83 0.67
N ILE A 139 -14.09 -12.83 0.89
CA ILE A 139 -13.15 -13.68 0.18
C ILE A 139 -12.41 -14.56 1.18
N SER A 140 -12.17 -15.82 0.80
CA SER A 140 -11.60 -16.82 1.71
C SER A 140 -10.14 -16.60 2.07
N ASN A 141 -9.46 -15.64 1.43
CA ASN A 141 -8.03 -15.38 1.57
C ASN A 141 -7.70 -14.03 2.22
N LEU A 142 -8.71 -13.29 2.71
CA LEU A 142 -8.48 -12.08 3.52
C LEU A 142 -8.45 -12.49 4.99
N ASP A 143 -7.31 -12.28 5.64
CA ASP A 143 -7.09 -12.67 7.04
C ASP A 143 -7.45 -11.53 8.00
N SER A 144 -7.03 -10.30 7.66
CA SER A 144 -7.22 -9.15 8.54
C SER A 144 -7.40 -7.85 7.77
N VAL A 145 -8.12 -6.91 8.39
CA VAL A 145 -8.16 -5.50 8.01
C VAL A 145 -7.50 -4.68 9.11
N VAL A 146 -6.57 -3.82 8.74
CA VAL A 146 -5.72 -3.07 9.66
C VAL A 146 -5.87 -1.58 9.38
N LEU A 147 -6.18 -0.81 10.41
CA LEU A 147 -6.07 0.65 10.36
C LEU A 147 -4.83 1.07 11.12
N CYS A 148 -3.93 1.82 10.48
CA CYS A 148 -2.75 2.42 11.10
C CYS A 148 -2.83 3.94 11.06
N THR A 149 -2.40 4.58 12.15
CA THR A 149 -2.19 6.03 12.23
C THR A 149 -0.96 6.32 13.09
N SER A 150 -0.21 7.36 12.75
CA SER A 150 0.92 7.87 13.54
C SER A 150 0.48 8.75 14.70
N LEU A 151 -0.82 9.05 14.80
CA LEU A 151 -1.38 9.95 15.80
C LEU A 151 -1.41 9.32 17.18
N ILE A 152 -1.12 10.14 18.19
CA ILE A 152 -1.39 9.79 19.58
C ILE A 152 -2.90 9.88 19.79
N VAL A 153 -3.57 8.73 19.64
CA VAL A 153 -5.02 8.59 19.85
C VAL A 153 -5.26 7.75 21.11
N PRO A 154 -6.08 8.24 22.06
CA PRO A 154 -6.28 7.55 23.33
C PRO A 154 -6.93 6.18 23.13
N ASP A 155 -7.90 6.05 22.21
CA ASP A 155 -8.47 4.77 21.80
C ASP A 155 -9.03 4.83 20.38
N ILE A 156 -8.80 3.76 19.60
CA ILE A 156 -9.49 3.49 18.34
C ILE A 156 -10.50 2.38 18.59
N THR A 157 -11.76 2.67 18.32
CA THR A 157 -12.87 1.71 18.41
C THR A 157 -13.10 1.03 17.07
N VAL A 158 -13.46 -0.24 17.07
CA VAL A 158 -13.79 -1.01 15.86
C VAL A 158 -15.16 -1.64 16.03
N THR A 159 -16.07 -1.45 15.08
CA THR A 159 -17.40 -2.06 15.07
C THR A 159 -17.61 -2.89 13.80
N GLY A 160 -18.62 -3.77 13.82
CA GLY A 160 -18.86 -4.74 12.74
C GLY A 160 -18.12 -6.08 12.91
N ILE A 161 -17.45 -6.29 14.06
CA ILE A 161 -16.70 -7.51 14.35
C ILE A 161 -16.77 -7.86 15.86
N ASP A 162 -16.56 -9.14 16.16
CA ASP A 162 -16.31 -9.61 17.52
C ASP A 162 -15.04 -8.96 18.09
N GLN A 163 -15.16 -8.28 19.22
CA GLN A 163 -14.08 -7.54 19.86
C GLN A 163 -12.92 -8.45 20.32
N GLN A 164 -13.14 -9.75 20.50
CA GLN A 164 -12.07 -10.70 20.81
C GLN A 164 -11.07 -10.88 19.66
N ARG A 165 -11.46 -10.52 18.43
CA ARG A 165 -10.62 -10.56 17.22
C ARG A 165 -10.03 -9.20 16.86
N VAL A 166 -10.17 -8.21 17.75
CA VAL A 166 -9.60 -6.87 17.57
C VAL A 166 -8.46 -6.68 18.55
N PHE A 167 -7.29 -6.30 18.05
CA PHE A 167 -6.13 -6.02 18.89
C PHE A 167 -5.29 -4.87 18.35
N THR A 168 -4.51 -4.26 19.24
CA THR A 168 -3.59 -3.18 18.88
C THR A 168 -2.20 -3.73 18.67
N ARG A 169 -1.55 -3.33 17.59
CA ARG A 169 -0.12 -3.54 17.34
C ARG A 169 0.57 -2.20 17.13
N ARG A 170 1.80 -2.06 17.61
CA ARG A 170 2.65 -0.90 17.30
C ARG A 170 3.68 -1.28 16.25
N LEU A 171 3.82 -0.48 15.21
CA LEU A 171 4.76 -0.69 14.10
C LEU A 171 5.53 0.59 13.82
N ASN A 172 6.85 0.57 14.07
CA ASN A 172 7.82 1.65 13.81
C ASN A 172 7.59 3.03 14.47
N ASN A 173 6.34 3.45 14.69
CA ASN A 173 5.82 4.55 15.51
C ASN A 173 4.28 4.64 15.41
N ASP A 174 3.67 3.89 14.48
CA ASP A 174 2.22 3.90 14.26
C ASP A 174 1.49 3.00 15.26
N ILE A 175 0.30 3.43 15.63
CA ILE A 175 -0.70 2.63 16.33
C ILE A 175 -1.58 2.00 15.26
N CYS A 176 -1.56 0.66 15.20
CA CYS A 176 -2.37 -0.09 14.27
C CYS A 176 -3.44 -0.92 15.01
N LYS A 177 -4.70 -0.75 14.65
CA LYS A 177 -5.79 -1.64 15.04
C LYS A 177 -5.97 -2.72 13.99
N VAL A 178 -5.74 -3.96 14.39
CA VAL A 178 -5.90 -5.15 13.57
C VAL A 178 -7.24 -5.79 13.92
N ALA A 179 -8.03 -6.11 12.90
CA ALA A 179 -9.27 -6.85 13.02
C ALA A 179 -9.17 -8.12 12.16
N ASP A 180 -9.12 -9.29 12.80
CA ASP A 180 -9.03 -10.59 12.11
C ASP A 180 -10.41 -11.02 11.61
N VAL A 181 -10.61 -10.96 10.30
CA VAL A 181 -11.91 -11.17 9.64
C VAL A 181 -12.10 -12.63 9.25
N LEU A 182 -13.34 -13.10 9.30
CA LEU A 182 -13.70 -14.47 8.91
C LEU A 182 -14.82 -14.45 7.88
N THR A 183 -15.93 -13.77 8.21
CA THR A 183 -17.11 -13.66 7.35
C THR A 183 -17.59 -12.23 7.21
N GLU A 184 -16.99 -11.29 7.94
CA GLU A 184 -17.30 -9.88 7.85
C GLU A 184 -17.02 -9.35 6.44
N THR A 185 -17.78 -8.33 6.04
CA THR A 185 -17.61 -7.62 4.77
C THR A 185 -17.59 -6.10 4.95
N GLU A 186 -17.75 -5.65 6.20
CA GLU A 186 -17.80 -4.25 6.56
C GLU A 186 -17.30 -4.07 7.99
N LEU A 187 -16.38 -3.13 8.18
CA LEU A 187 -15.85 -2.74 9.48
C LEU A 187 -15.87 -1.22 9.59
N THR A 188 -16.11 -0.69 10.78
CA THR A 188 -15.99 0.75 11.03
C THR A 188 -15.01 1.03 12.14
N TYR A 189 -14.02 1.86 11.86
CA TYR A 189 -13.03 2.34 12.81
C TYR A 189 -13.35 3.78 13.19
N SER A 190 -13.40 4.10 14.49
CA SER A 190 -13.70 5.46 14.95
C SER A 190 -12.82 5.87 16.12
N TRP A 191 -12.34 7.11 16.10
CA TRP A 191 -11.49 7.68 17.16
C TRP A 191 -11.58 9.21 17.17
N THR A 192 -11.07 9.81 18.25
CA THR A 192 -10.92 11.26 18.40
C THR A 192 -9.46 11.59 18.66
N THR A 193 -8.92 12.59 17.96
CA THR A 193 -7.55 13.06 18.18
C THR A 193 -7.46 13.88 19.46
N LEU A 194 -6.25 14.03 19.99
CA LEU A 194 -5.97 15.13 20.90
C LEU A 194 -6.09 16.47 20.15
N GLN A 195 -6.24 17.54 20.90
CA GLN A 195 -6.19 18.91 20.38
C GLN A 195 -4.82 19.14 19.72
N PHE A 196 -4.80 19.58 18.45
CA PHE A 196 -3.56 19.74 17.70
C PHE A 196 -2.99 21.17 17.72
N GLU A 197 -3.78 22.18 18.13
CA GLU A 197 -3.34 23.59 18.20
C GLU A 197 -3.95 24.37 19.37
N SER A 198 -3.30 25.48 19.77
CA SER A 198 -3.83 26.44 20.75
C SER A 198 -5.04 27.20 20.19
N LEU A 199 -5.99 27.54 21.06
CA LEU A 199 -7.24 28.27 20.72
C LEU A 199 -7.02 29.73 20.30
N ASP A 200 -5.78 30.24 20.35
CA ASP A 200 -5.45 31.65 20.15
C ASP A 200 -5.23 32.04 18.67
N ASN A 201 -5.04 31.06 17.77
CA ASN A 201 -4.87 31.31 16.34
C ASN A 201 -6.23 31.58 15.66
N SER A 202 -6.26 32.46 14.65
CA SER A 202 -7.46 32.72 13.84
C SER A 202 -7.54 31.86 12.58
N GLU A 203 -6.44 31.19 12.23
CA GLU A 203 -6.26 30.44 10.99
C GLU A 203 -5.45 29.17 11.29
N TYR A 204 -5.86 28.06 10.70
CA TYR A 204 -5.37 26.71 10.98
C TYR A 204 -5.15 25.98 9.66
N ASN A 205 -3.93 25.47 9.45
CA ASN A 205 -3.63 24.64 8.28
C ASN A 205 -3.53 23.18 8.74
N LEU A 206 -4.17 22.29 8.00
CA LEU A 206 -4.19 20.87 8.32
C LEU A 206 -4.11 20.05 7.04
N VAL A 207 -3.32 18.98 7.06
CA VAL A 207 -3.19 18.04 5.95
C VAL A 207 -3.75 16.70 6.36
N ILE A 208 -4.85 16.29 5.72
CA ILE A 208 -5.46 14.98 5.93
C ILE A 208 -4.92 14.02 4.88
N GLY A 209 -4.38 12.89 5.32
CA GLY A 209 -3.83 11.86 4.45
C GLY A 209 -4.66 10.59 4.45
N GLN A 210 -5.08 10.13 3.27
CA GLN A 210 -5.68 8.82 3.06
C GLN A 210 -4.71 7.90 2.34
N GLY A 211 -4.31 6.84 3.02
CA GLY A 211 -3.38 5.84 2.51
C GLY A 211 -4.05 4.84 1.61
N LYS A 212 -3.37 4.51 0.51
CA LYS A 212 -3.80 3.51 -0.46
C LYS A 212 -2.80 2.37 -0.49
N GLN A 213 -3.24 1.18 -0.09
CA GLN A 213 -2.42 -0.02 -0.21
C GLN A 213 -2.21 -0.38 -1.68
N LEU A 214 -0.97 -0.72 -2.01
CA LEU A 214 -0.60 -1.21 -3.34
C LEU A 214 -1.32 -2.50 -3.72
N GLY A 215 -1.79 -2.55 -4.96
CA GLY A 215 -2.49 -3.70 -5.54
C GLY A 215 -3.96 -3.82 -5.15
N VAL A 216 -4.47 -2.88 -4.37
CA VAL A 216 -5.87 -2.81 -3.95
C VAL A 216 -6.57 -1.74 -4.78
N GLU A 217 -7.68 -2.05 -5.42
CA GLU A 217 -8.54 -1.02 -6.02
C GLU A 217 -9.39 -0.40 -4.92
N VAL A 218 -9.38 0.93 -4.80
CA VAL A 218 -10.03 1.63 -3.69
C VAL A 218 -10.89 2.77 -4.22
N VAL A 219 -12.16 2.79 -3.83
CA VAL A 219 -13.04 3.95 -3.98
C VAL A 219 -13.24 4.59 -2.61
N SER A 220 -12.94 5.89 -2.48
CA SER A 220 -13.05 6.64 -1.23
C SER A 220 -14.18 7.65 -1.33
N ASP A 221 -15.22 7.46 -0.52
CA ASP A 221 -16.19 8.50 -0.19
C ASP A 221 -15.65 9.29 1.01
N PHE A 222 -15.40 10.58 0.82
CA PHE A 222 -14.86 11.44 1.87
C PHE A 222 -15.86 12.54 2.22
N GLU A 223 -16.08 12.72 3.52
CA GLU A 223 -16.91 13.78 4.09
C GLU A 223 -16.14 14.50 5.19
N MET A 224 -16.01 15.81 5.06
CA MET A 224 -15.50 16.69 6.10
C MET A 224 -16.58 17.64 6.59
N VAL A 225 -16.66 17.82 7.89
CA VAL A 225 -17.59 18.73 8.56
C VAL A 225 -16.83 19.60 9.55
N LEU A 226 -17.00 20.90 9.46
CA LEU A 226 -16.54 21.84 10.47
C LEU A 226 -17.68 22.14 11.45
N ASP A 227 -17.38 22.20 12.75
CA ASP A 227 -18.34 22.69 13.74
C ASP A 227 -18.70 24.16 13.50
N SER A 228 -19.83 24.60 14.07
CA SER A 228 -20.26 26.00 13.98
C SER A 228 -19.16 26.95 14.46
N GLY A 229 -18.97 28.09 13.80
CA GLY A 229 -17.90 29.04 14.15
C GLY A 229 -16.52 28.67 13.60
N LEU A 230 -16.42 27.64 12.76
CA LEU A 230 -15.28 27.39 11.88
C LEU A 230 -15.74 27.51 10.42
N SER A 231 -14.84 27.92 9.53
CA SER A 231 -15.13 27.96 8.10
C SER A 231 -13.90 27.64 7.26
N PHE A 232 -14.13 27.04 6.08
CA PHE A 232 -13.08 26.76 5.11
C PHE A 232 -12.62 28.06 4.44
N GLN A 233 -11.39 28.50 4.69
CA GLN A 233 -10.74 29.51 3.88
C GLN A 233 -10.29 28.91 2.55
N SER A 234 -9.64 27.74 2.58
CA SER A 234 -9.28 26.98 1.39
C SER A 234 -9.31 25.47 1.63
N ILE A 235 -9.47 24.71 0.55
CA ILE A 235 -9.35 23.26 0.50
C ILE A 235 -8.67 22.91 -0.82
N GLN A 236 -7.66 22.04 -0.78
CA GLN A 236 -6.95 21.52 -1.95
C GLN A 236 -6.88 19.99 -1.85
N PRO A 237 -7.24 19.24 -2.90
CA PRO A 237 -7.77 19.71 -4.20
C PRO A 237 -9.10 20.47 -4.04
N ASP A 238 -9.50 21.23 -5.07
CA ASP A 238 -10.74 22.04 -5.00
C ASP A 238 -11.96 21.10 -4.91
N ILE A 239 -12.54 21.05 -3.72
CA ILE A 239 -13.68 20.20 -3.37
C ILE A 239 -14.89 21.09 -3.15
N PRO A 240 -16.08 20.74 -3.70
CA PRO A 240 -17.30 21.47 -3.46
C PRO A 240 -17.63 21.62 -1.96
N ARG A 241 -17.92 22.86 -1.56
CA ARG A 241 -18.21 23.24 -0.16
C ARG A 241 -19.64 23.74 -0.05
N ILE A 242 -20.37 23.24 0.94
CA ILE A 242 -21.71 23.72 1.31
C ILE A 242 -21.76 23.84 2.82
N GLU A 243 -21.93 25.05 3.36
CA GLU A 243 -22.22 25.27 4.78
C GLU A 243 -21.23 24.60 5.77
N GLY A 244 -19.93 24.77 5.57
CA GLY A 244 -18.91 24.16 6.45
C GLY A 244 -18.74 22.65 6.26
N ARG A 245 -19.33 22.09 5.20
CA ARG A 245 -19.19 20.69 4.80
C ARG A 245 -18.54 20.58 3.42
N ALA A 246 -17.64 19.63 3.27
CA ALA A 246 -17.00 19.27 2.01
C ALA A 246 -17.19 17.77 1.77
N VAL A 247 -17.69 17.37 0.61
CA VAL A 247 -17.94 15.96 0.28
C VAL A 247 -17.47 15.68 -1.13
N PHE A 248 -16.77 14.57 -1.31
CA PHE A 248 -16.39 14.08 -2.62
C PHE A 248 -16.22 12.57 -2.62
N THR A 249 -16.23 11.99 -3.81
CA THR A 249 -15.92 10.58 -4.05
C THR A 249 -14.80 10.53 -5.06
N GLU A 250 -13.76 9.75 -4.79
CA GLU A 250 -12.66 9.54 -5.71
C GLU A 250 -12.24 8.06 -5.78
N SER A 251 -11.66 7.65 -6.89
CA SER A 251 -10.93 6.38 -6.98
C SER A 251 -9.46 6.67 -6.63
N LEU A 252 -8.95 6.01 -5.60
CA LEU A 252 -7.59 6.22 -5.12
C LEU A 252 -6.61 5.40 -5.94
N ASP A 253 -5.89 6.06 -6.85
CA ASP A 253 -4.79 5.45 -7.60
C ASP A 253 -3.44 5.54 -6.84
N LYS A 254 -3.36 6.40 -5.83
CA LYS A 254 -2.21 6.63 -4.93
C LYS A 254 -2.70 7.17 -3.60
N ASP A 255 -1.79 7.41 -2.65
CA ASP A 255 -2.11 8.16 -1.43
C ASP A 255 -2.71 9.52 -1.79
N SER A 256 -3.79 9.90 -1.10
CA SER A 256 -4.48 11.18 -1.28
C SER A 256 -4.16 12.11 -0.10
N LEU A 257 -3.81 13.35 -0.41
CA LEU A 257 -3.56 14.41 0.57
C LEU A 257 -4.57 15.53 0.32
N ILE A 258 -5.22 15.96 1.40
CA ILE A 258 -6.19 17.04 1.38
C ILE A 258 -5.66 18.14 2.30
N ASP A 259 -5.17 19.21 1.71
CA ASP A 259 -4.74 20.40 2.43
C ASP A 259 -5.96 21.27 2.71
N ILE A 260 -6.19 21.62 3.97
CA ILE A 260 -7.29 22.47 4.39
C ILE A 260 -6.76 23.64 5.21
N ASN A 261 -7.34 24.80 4.93
CA ASN A 261 -7.14 26.00 5.70
C ASN A 261 -8.48 26.42 6.29
N ILE A 262 -8.53 26.50 7.62
CA ILE A 262 -9.72 26.77 8.41
C ILE A 262 -9.52 28.08 9.16
N ILE A 263 -10.53 28.92 9.18
CA ILE A 263 -10.57 30.12 10.01
C ILE A 263 -11.71 30.04 11.02
N ARG A 264 -11.51 30.74 12.13
CA ARG A 264 -12.50 30.89 13.20
C ARG A 264 -13.20 32.24 13.15
#